data_AF-A0A920GYP4-F1
#
_entry.id   AF-A0A920GYP4-F1
#
_cell.length_a   1.000
_cell.length_b   1.000
_cell.length_c   1.000
_cell.angle_alpha   90.00
_cell.angle_beta   90.00
_cell.angle_gamma   90.00
#
_symmetry.space_group_name_H-M   'P 1'
#
loop_
_entity.id
_entity.type
_entity.pdbx_description
1 polymer ?
#
loop_
_entity_poly.entity_id
_entity_poly.type
_entity_poly.pdbx_seq_one_letter_code
_entity_poly.pdbx_strand_id
1 'polypeptide(L)'
;MSDTQVKRNTILAYGGLATPLAMIGYPIAIWLIPFYSEVVGIPLYIIANLLLVARFTDVITDPILGQLGDSTKTSIGRRKPWIILGVPLMMLAIYKLLFQDLKSL
;
A
#
# COMPACT_ATOMS: atom_id res chain seq x y z
N MET A 1 -0.85 -33.96 8.99
CA MET A 1 -0.17 -32.65 8.89
C MET A 1 1.18 -32.86 8.19
N SER A 2 1.32 -32.48 6.92
CA SER A 2 2.61 -32.53 6.23
C SER A 2 3.34 -31.21 6.40
N ASP A 3 4.40 -31.19 7.21
CA ASP A 3 5.35 -30.09 7.31
C ASP A 3 6.09 -29.94 5.97
N THR A 4 5.49 -29.25 5.01
CA THR A 4 6.24 -28.73 3.86
C THR A 4 7.11 -27.58 4.35
N GLN A 5 8.33 -27.91 4.79
CA GLN A 5 9.36 -26.92 5.12
C GLN A 5 9.56 -25.98 3.93
N VAL A 6 9.08 -24.75 4.06
CA VAL A 6 9.20 -23.72 3.02
C VAL A 6 10.65 -23.24 2.99
N LYS A 7 11.29 -23.29 1.81
CA LYS A 7 12.67 -22.82 1.64
C LYS A 7 12.81 -21.37 2.11
N ARG A 8 13.84 -21.08 2.90
CA ARG A 8 14.14 -19.74 3.43
C ARG A 8 14.18 -18.65 2.34
N ASN A 9 14.65 -18.98 1.14
CA ASN A 9 14.66 -18.06 0.01
C ASN A 9 13.27 -17.68 -0.49
N THR A 10 12.27 -18.57 -0.39
CA THR A 10 10.88 -18.26 -0.73
C THR A 10 10.25 -17.33 0.32
N ILE A 11 10.57 -17.53 1.60
CA ILE A 11 10.14 -16.63 2.68
C ILE A 11 10.77 -15.25 2.49
N LEU A 12 12.07 -15.19 2.20
CA LEU A 12 12.79 -13.94 1.93
C LEU A 12 12.28 -13.23 0.67
N ALA A 13 12.03 -13.97 -0.42
CA ALA A 13 11.47 -13.39 -1.65
C ALA A 13 10.04 -12.85 -1.43
N TYR A 14 9.22 -13.54 -0.64
CA TYR A 14 7.87 -13.09 -0.32
C TYR A 14 7.86 -11.89 0.64
N GLY A 15 8.74 -11.90 1.66
CA GLY A 15 8.93 -10.77 2.57
C GLY A 15 9.50 -9.54 1.85
N GLY A 16 10.42 -9.75 0.91
CA GLY A 16 10.99 -8.69 0.07
C GLY A 16 10.00 -8.01 -0.86
N LEU A 17 8.83 -8.61 -1.14
CA LEU A 17 7.75 -7.92 -1.86
C LEU A 17 6.94 -6.98 -0.96
N ALA A 18 6.95 -7.19 0.35
CA ALA A 18 6.27 -6.32 1.31
C ALA A 18 7.11 -5.09 1.68
N THR A 19 8.44 -5.15 1.53
CA THR A 19 9.33 -4.05 1.90
C THR A 19 9.11 -2.76 1.10
N PRO A 20 8.90 -2.77 -0.24
CA PRO A 20 8.64 -1.54 -0.98
C PRO A 20 7.28 -0.95 -0.63
N LEU A 21 6.29 -1.81 -0.33
CA LEU A 21 4.95 -1.38 0.07
C LEU A 21 5.00 -0.66 1.42
N ALA A 22 5.74 -1.22 2.38
CA ALA A 22 5.97 -0.60 3.68
C ALA A 22 6.76 0.72 3.55
N MET A 23 7.79 0.77 2.71
CA MET A 23 8.58 1.98 2.48
C MET A 23 7.77 3.17 1.97
N ILE A 24 6.68 2.95 1.24
CA ILE A 24 5.80 4.04 0.76
C ILE A 24 4.75 4.42 1.80
N GLY A 25 4.12 3.42 2.42
CA GLY A 25 3.04 3.69 3.38
C GLY A 25 3.51 4.43 4.62
N TYR A 26 4.73 4.15 5.08
CA TYR A 26 5.24 4.67 6.36
C TYR A 26 5.49 6.19 6.34
N PRO A 27 6.24 6.74 5.37
CA PRO A 27 6.49 8.18 5.31
C PRO A 27 5.19 8.96 5.10
N ILE A 28 4.28 8.47 4.24
CA ILE A 28 3.00 9.14 4.02
C ILE A 28 2.20 9.18 5.33
N ALA A 29 2.05 8.06 6.03
CA ALA A 29 1.27 8.02 7.27
C ALA A 29 1.83 8.94 8.38
N ILE A 30 3.15 9.11 8.47
CA ILE A 30 3.81 9.93 9.49
C ILE A 30 3.82 11.41 9.12
N TRP A 31 4.13 11.75 7.86
CA TRP A 31 4.32 13.14 7.42
C TRP A 31 3.03 13.86 7.04
N LEU A 32 1.93 13.14 6.75
CA LEU A 32 0.68 13.76 6.30
C LEU A 32 0.08 14.69 7.37
N ILE A 33 0.02 14.25 8.63
CA ILE A 33 -0.64 15.01 9.71
C ILE A 33 0.14 16.29 10.03
N PRO A 34 1.47 16.25 10.28
CA PRO A 34 2.26 17.46 10.50
C PRO A 34 2.19 18.41 9.31
N PHE A 35 2.25 17.89 8.07
CA PHE A 35 2.18 18.73 6.88
C PHE A 35 0.86 19.52 6.80
N TYR A 36 -0.29 18.87 6.96
CA TYR A 36 -1.58 19.57 6.89
C TYR A 36 -1.85 20.47 8.10
N SER A 37 -1.32 20.13 9.28
CA SER A 37 -1.50 20.94 10.48
C SER A 37 -0.56 22.16 10.52
N GLU A 38 0.73 21.97 10.21
CA GLU A 38 1.77 22.96 10.44
C GLU A 38 2.08 23.79 9.18
N VAL A 39 2.05 23.18 7.99
CA VAL A 39 2.37 23.88 6.73
C VAL A 39 1.12 24.51 6.12
N VAL A 40 0.02 23.76 6.06
CA VAL A 40 -1.26 24.23 5.48
C VAL A 40 -2.11 24.98 6.50
N GLY A 41 -1.89 24.74 7.80
CA GLY A 41 -2.62 25.41 8.88
C GLY A 41 -4.03 24.87 9.12
N ILE A 42 -4.33 23.65 8.70
CA ILE A 42 -5.65 23.03 8.93
C ILE A 42 -5.77 22.62 10.41
N PRO A 43 -6.89 22.94 11.09
CA PRO A 43 -7.11 22.51 12.46
C PRO A 43 -7.06 20.99 12.63
N LEU A 44 -6.43 20.50 13.70
CA LEU A 44 -6.30 19.06 13.98
C LEU A 44 -7.65 18.33 14.02
N TYR A 45 -8.72 18.97 14.50
CA TYR A 45 -10.03 18.33 14.59
C TYR A 45 -10.62 17.99 13.21
N ILE A 46 -10.34 18.80 12.19
CA ILE A 46 -10.76 18.53 10.81
C ILE A 46 -9.96 17.37 10.24
N ILE A 47 -8.64 17.39 10.45
CA ILE A 47 -7.73 16.32 10.00
C ILE A 47 -8.13 14.98 10.66
N ALA A 48 -8.44 14.98 11.95
CA ALA A 48 -8.89 13.80 12.69
C ALA A 48 -10.19 13.23 12.11
N ASN A 49 -11.19 14.07 11.82
CA ASN A 49 -12.43 13.63 11.18
C ASN A 49 -12.20 13.08 9.77
N LEU A 50 -11.34 13.72 8.97
CA LEU A 50 -10.99 13.25 7.63
C LEU A 50 -10.30 11.88 7.68
N LEU A 51 -9.35 11.69 8.60
CA LEU A 51 -8.70 10.41 8.81
C LEU A 51 -9.67 9.33 9.30
N LEU A 52 -10.63 9.70 10.15
CA LEU A 52 -11.68 8.78 10.60
C LEU A 52 -12.51 8.27 9.42
N VAL A 53 -12.94 9.17 8.53
CA VAL A 53 -13.66 8.80 7.31
C VAL A 53 -12.79 7.93 6.42
N ALA A 54 -11.53 8.31 6.19
CA ALA A 54 -10.59 7.52 5.38
C ALA A 54 -10.44 6.08 5.91
N ARG A 55 -10.24 5.92 7.22
CA ARG A 55 -10.17 4.60 7.88
C ARG A 55 -11.45 3.80 7.77
N PHE A 56 -12.60 4.45 7.84
CA PHE A 56 -13.89 3.78 7.64
C PHE A 56 -13.98 3.18 6.22
N THR A 57 -13.53 3.91 5.21
CA THR A 57 -13.41 3.38 3.85
C THR A 57 -12.47 2.18 3.81
N ASP A 58 -11.26 2.28 4.38
CA ASP A 58 -10.28 1.19 4.41
C ASP A 58 -10.88 -0.10 5.00
N VAL A 59 -11.60 0.01 6.12
CA VAL A 59 -12.28 -1.12 6.80
C VAL A 59 -13.28 -1.84 5.88
N ILE A 60 -13.86 -1.14 4.91
CA ILE A 60 -14.78 -1.73 3.93
C ILE A 60 -14.02 -2.28 2.72
N THR A 61 -13.07 -1.53 2.18
CA THR A 61 -12.29 -1.96 1.01
C THR A 61 -11.38 -3.14 1.30
N ASP A 62 -10.82 -3.25 2.50
CA ASP A 62 -9.88 -4.31 2.86
C ASP A 62 -10.51 -5.72 2.80
N PRO A 63 -11.70 -5.98 3.39
CA PRO A 63 -12.41 -7.24 3.22
C PRO A 63 -12.83 -7.53 1.78
N ILE A 64 -13.27 -6.50 1.03
CA ILE A 64 -13.68 -6.66 -0.37
C ILE A 64 -12.48 -7.10 -1.22
N LEU A 65 -11.34 -6.42 -1.08
CA LEU A 65 -10.11 -6.76 -1.79
C LEU A 65 -9.56 -8.12 -1.34
N GLY A 66 -9.68 -8.45 -0.06
CA GLY A 66 -9.32 -9.77 0.47
C GLY A 66 -10.17 -10.88 -0.13
N GLN A 67 -11.49 -10.68 -0.20
CA GLN A 67 -12.43 -11.64 -0.77
C GLN A 67 -12.25 -11.78 -2.28
N LEU A 68 -12.07 -10.68 -3.01
CA LEU A 68 -11.74 -10.69 -4.43
C LEU A 68 -10.42 -11.42 -4.71
N GLY A 69 -9.38 -11.18 -3.91
CA GLY A 69 -8.08 -11.84 -4.02
C GLY A 69 -8.14 -13.34 -3.76
N ASP A 70 -8.90 -13.78 -2.77
CA ASP A 70 -9.08 -15.21 -2.44
C ASP A 70 -10.00 -15.94 -3.44
N SER A 71 -10.90 -15.20 -4.12
CA SER A 71 -11.82 -15.70 -5.15
C SER A 71 -11.19 -15.89 -6.53
N THR A 72 -10.07 -15.20 -6.83
CA THR A 72 -9.40 -15.31 -8.13
C THR A 72 -8.77 -16.68 -8.35
N LYS A 73 -9.47 -17.59 -9.06
CA LYS A 73 -8.93 -18.87 -9.56
C LYS A 73 -8.29 -18.67 -10.95
N THR A 74 -7.03 -18.27 -10.98
CA THR A 74 -6.22 -18.18 -12.21
C THR A 74 -5.07 -19.20 -12.19
N SER A 75 -4.67 -19.74 -13.35
CA SER A 75 -3.68 -20.84 -13.46
C SER A 75 -2.29 -20.53 -12.89
N ILE A 76 -1.97 -19.25 -12.68
CA ILE A 76 -0.69 -18.74 -12.16
C ILE A 76 -0.68 -18.63 -10.62
N GLY A 77 -1.84 -18.81 -9.96
CA GLY A 77 -2.00 -18.78 -8.49
C GLY A 77 -2.91 -17.64 -8.00
N ARG A 78 -3.54 -17.79 -6.83
CA ARG A 78 -4.59 -16.90 -6.29
C ARG A 78 -4.20 -15.42 -6.12
N ARG A 79 -2.95 -15.13 -5.71
CA ARG A 79 -2.48 -13.76 -5.38
C ARG A 79 -1.49 -13.16 -6.37
N LYS A 80 -0.93 -13.98 -7.28
CA LYS A 80 0.13 -13.56 -8.20
C LYS A 80 -0.32 -12.58 -9.31
N PRO A 81 -1.53 -12.68 -9.90
CA PRO A 81 -1.97 -11.73 -10.93
C PRO A 81 -2.12 -10.31 -10.39
N TRP A 82 -2.64 -10.17 -9.16
CA TRP A 82 -2.80 -8.87 -8.50
C TRP A 82 -1.47 -8.20 -8.21
N ILE A 83 -0.44 -8.97 -7.79
CA ILE A 83 0.91 -8.44 -7.60
C ILE A 83 1.52 -8.01 -8.95
N ILE A 84 1.37 -8.83 -10.00
CA ILE A 84 1.92 -8.52 -11.34
C ILE A 84 1.28 -7.25 -11.93
N LEU A 85 0.00 -6.99 -11.67
CA LEU A 85 -0.67 -5.76 -12.09
C LEU A 85 -0.37 -4.57 -11.16
N GLY A 86 -0.21 -4.82 -9.86
CA GLY A 86 0.09 -3.78 -8.87
C GLY A 86 1.50 -3.20 -9.01
N VAL A 87 2.49 -4.03 -9.37
CA VAL A 87 3.89 -3.60 -9.55
C VAL A 87 4.04 -2.47 -10.59
N PRO A 88 3.56 -2.56 -11.84
CA PRO A 88 3.68 -1.48 -12.81
C PRO A 88 2.89 -0.22 -12.40
N LEU A 89 1.74 -0.38 -11.76
CA LEU A 89 0.97 0.75 -11.23
C LEU A 89 1.75 1.49 -10.13
N MET A 90 2.36 0.73 -9.22
CA MET A 90 3.19 1.25 -8.14
C MET A 90 4.45 1.93 -8.67
N MET A 91 5.12 1.34 -9.68
CA MET A 91 6.26 1.96 -10.35
C MET A 91 5.88 3.31 -11.00
N LEU A 92 4.71 3.39 -11.65
CA LEU A 92 4.21 4.63 -12.23
C LEU A 92 3.91 5.70 -11.17
N ALA A 93 3.29 5.32 -10.05
CA ALA A 93 3.00 6.22 -8.95
C ALA A 93 4.28 6.79 -8.31
N ILE A 94 5.30 5.94 -8.08
CA ILE A 94 6.61 6.37 -7.58
C ILE A 94 7.30 7.30 -8.57
N TYR A 95 7.28 6.95 -9.86
CA TYR A 95 7.89 7.78 -10.90
C TYR A 95 7.25 9.17 -10.94
N LYS A 96 5.92 9.23 -10.89
CA LYS A 96 5.16 10.47 -10.79
C LYS A 96 5.55 11.26 -9.54
N LEU A 97 5.59 10.64 -8.37
CA LEU A 97 5.90 11.32 -7.12
C LEU A 97 7.33 11.88 -7.10
N LEU A 98 8.34 11.10 -7.52
CA LEU A 98 9.75 11.53 -7.47
C LEU A 98 10.18 12.46 -8.60
N PHE A 99 9.67 12.25 -9.83
CA PHE A 99 10.13 13.02 -11.00
C PHE A 99 9.21 14.18 -11.39
N GLN A 100 7.95 14.21 -10.93
CA GLN A 100 7.09 15.35 -11.19
C GLN A 100 7.49 16.56 -10.33
N ASP A 101 7.95 16.33 -9.10
CA ASP A 101 8.42 17.40 -8.21
C ASP A 101 9.65 18.14 -8.79
N LEU A 102 10.54 17.44 -9.50
CA LEU A 102 11.76 18.02 -10.08
C LEU A 102 11.50 18.94 -11.30
N LYS A 103 10.34 18.84 -11.94
CA LYS A 103 9.95 19.71 -13.07
C LYS A 103 9.17 20.96 -12.64
N SER A 104 8.83 21.07 -11.35
CA SER A 104 8.08 22.22 -10.81
C SER A 104 8.97 23.26 -10.09
N LEU A 105 10.28 23.03 -10.08
CA LEU A 105 11.35 23.97 -9.70
C LEU A 105 12.00 24.53 -10.96
#